data_AF-A0A2A2RC19-F1
#
_entry.id   AF-A0A2A2RC19-F1
#
_cell.length_a   1.000
_cell.length_b   1.000
_cell.length_c   1.000
_cell.angle_alpha   90.00
_cell.angle_beta   90.00
_cell.angle_gamma   90.00
#
_symmetry.space_group_name_H-M   'P 1'
#
loop_
_entity.id
_entity.type
_entity.pdbx_description
1 polymer ?
#
loop_
_entity_poly.entity_id
_entity_poly.type
_entity_poly.pdbx_seq_one_letter_code
_entity_poly.pdbx_strand_id
1 'polypeptide(L)'
;MHNQHIRLMNALREQLFQTPLARLADARCFWLAVVLAGWLAGPGQAAEPASNLRNRLLAGESLNFTGAQPEPQRTVPASWLAEAARKGVVVNVSRAVITGPLDLRHAAVTNRFSLRECVLKDVADSSFAVFEQGFDWSDSQFEKDADFTGALARRAALLRGTAFSGRAVFTDATAEDVFLAQGAAFLGKEAKFNRATFLKSVGFGPGPGQPAASFSGNVSFEAARFAGAVDFNRVRFGVAASQVVFKDVRCERAATFRGAEFRGASTFASAVLLGGVAFGPEGEGPGALPPARFVGPADFAGVQFGGEADFGRVQFLRPAPVSFDGCAFKDHARFGAVRFVGGALFSQARFGALADFESAQFQGTEDGPAVSFQDSEISGRANFAGGQFAGSADFRNTRFGGEAAFNGVGFGAEAIFTYAKFDRTASFAELRNAKVPAAVFADVTLFTGAQFASDTFFEGVKFTATNRPVSFAAVVFGGETAFDGAQFFGDANFVRAQFNSAATFLEASFLNREQIVQFTSLKAGKSLNFTGARFAGPLDFTAAEAVGPVQFDGVVFEGDAKFNTMSVQRHAVFGPIGTNAPTRFKKTADFIAAHIGGQIDLAAARFDGDALFRGATFQRGLIL
;
A
#
# COMPACT_ATOMS: atom_id res chain seq x y z
N MET A 1 42.58 -6.82 -18.70
CA MET A 1 41.62 -7.21 -19.75
C MET A 1 40.52 -8.20 -19.28
N HIS A 2 40.69 -8.93 -18.17
CA HIS A 2 39.68 -9.86 -17.63
C HIS A 2 38.40 -9.18 -17.08
N ASN A 3 38.48 -7.91 -16.61
CA ASN A 3 37.32 -7.15 -16.10
C ASN A 3 36.42 -6.52 -17.18
N GLN A 4 36.84 -6.48 -18.45
CA GLN A 4 36.00 -5.94 -19.53
C GLN A 4 35.08 -7.00 -20.14
N HIS A 5 35.48 -8.28 -20.14
CA HIS A 5 34.65 -9.39 -20.64
C HIS A 5 33.44 -9.68 -19.75
N ILE A 6 33.59 -9.57 -18.43
CA ILE A 6 32.48 -9.76 -17.47
C ILE A 6 31.47 -8.60 -17.58
N ARG A 7 31.95 -7.37 -17.83
CA ARG A 7 31.08 -6.21 -18.09
C ARG A 7 30.32 -6.35 -19.41
N LEU A 8 30.94 -6.91 -20.45
CA LEU A 8 30.29 -7.13 -21.75
C LEU A 8 29.20 -8.21 -21.69
N MET A 9 29.44 -9.31 -20.97
CA MET A 9 28.44 -10.37 -20.80
C MET A 9 27.27 -9.96 -19.92
N ASN A 10 27.49 -9.14 -18.88
CA ASN A 10 26.39 -8.60 -18.08
C ASN A 10 25.56 -7.56 -18.84
N ALA A 11 26.18 -6.72 -19.69
CA ALA A 11 25.46 -5.79 -20.57
C ALA A 11 24.62 -6.49 -21.65
N LEU A 12 25.13 -7.60 -22.22
CA LEU A 12 24.38 -8.44 -23.16
C LEU A 12 23.21 -9.18 -22.50
N ARG A 13 23.37 -9.57 -21.22
CA ARG A 13 22.31 -10.22 -20.45
C ARG A 13 21.18 -9.24 -20.09
N GLU A 14 21.50 -7.96 -19.83
CA GLU A 14 20.49 -6.91 -19.63
C GLU A 14 19.77 -6.50 -20.92
N GLN A 15 20.44 -6.50 -22.07
CA GLN A 15 19.79 -6.20 -23.37
C GLN A 15 18.84 -7.31 -23.86
N LEU A 16 19.09 -8.58 -23.53
CA LEU A 16 18.21 -9.70 -23.87
C LEU A 16 16.87 -9.69 -23.09
N PHE A 17 16.72 -8.84 -22.07
CA PHE A 17 15.48 -8.69 -21.30
C PHE A 17 14.54 -7.58 -21.82
N GLN A 18 14.93 -6.80 -22.84
CA GLN A 18 14.16 -5.63 -23.30
C GLN A 18 13.51 -5.72 -24.69
N THR A 19 13.61 -6.83 -25.41
CA THR A 19 12.96 -6.99 -26.72
C THR A 19 11.92 -8.11 -26.74
N PRO A 20 10.71 -7.89 -27.31
CA PRO A 20 9.73 -8.95 -27.44
C PRO A 20 10.26 -10.05 -28.38
N LEU A 21 9.95 -11.30 -28.04
CA LEU A 21 10.19 -12.50 -28.84
C LEU A 21 9.47 -12.43 -30.19
N ALA A 22 10.08 -11.77 -31.19
CA ALA A 22 9.80 -12.00 -32.59
C ALA A 22 10.95 -11.43 -33.44
N ARG A 23 11.57 -12.31 -34.24
CA ARG A 23 12.68 -12.09 -35.18
C ARG A 23 14.08 -12.21 -34.59
N LEU A 24 14.60 -13.44 -34.62
CA LEU A 24 15.99 -13.74 -34.99
C LEU A 24 16.04 -15.22 -35.41
N ALA A 25 15.42 -15.52 -36.55
CA ALA A 25 15.83 -16.65 -37.36
C ALA A 25 16.89 -16.11 -38.33
N ASP A 26 18.17 -16.23 -37.97
CA ASP A 26 19.25 -16.28 -38.97
C ASP A 26 20.52 -16.89 -38.36
N ALA A 27 20.63 -18.19 -38.55
CA ALA A 27 21.82 -18.97 -38.24
C ALA A 27 22.86 -18.74 -39.35
N ARG A 28 23.79 -17.78 -39.18
CA ARG A 28 24.97 -17.68 -40.05
C ARG A 28 26.19 -16.91 -39.53
N CYS A 29 26.22 -16.48 -38.25
CA CYS A 29 27.40 -15.79 -37.69
C CYS A 29 28.23 -16.61 -36.69
N PHE A 30 27.91 -17.90 -36.46
CA PHE A 30 28.62 -18.74 -35.49
C PHE A 30 29.78 -19.58 -36.06
N TRP A 31 30.02 -19.54 -37.38
CA TRP A 31 30.95 -20.46 -38.06
C TRP A 31 32.33 -19.90 -38.43
N LEU A 32 32.69 -18.67 -38.03
CA LEU A 32 34.03 -18.11 -38.32
C LEU A 32 34.97 -17.98 -37.11
N ALA A 33 34.50 -18.15 -35.87
CA ALA A 33 35.36 -18.10 -34.68
C ALA A 33 35.93 -19.47 -34.27
N VAL A 34 35.39 -20.57 -34.81
CA VAL A 34 35.79 -21.95 -34.45
C VAL A 34 36.99 -22.44 -35.28
N VAL A 35 37.30 -21.82 -36.42
CA VAL A 35 38.36 -22.30 -37.33
C VAL A 35 39.75 -21.74 -36.99
N LEU A 36 39.86 -20.73 -36.11
CA LEU A 36 41.15 -20.10 -35.73
C LEU A 36 41.64 -20.38 -34.30
N ALA A 37 40.86 -21.10 -33.47
CA ALA A 37 41.27 -21.54 -32.14
C ALA A 37 41.82 -22.98 -32.10
N GLY A 38 42.04 -23.60 -33.26
CA GLY A 38 42.53 -24.99 -33.40
C GLY A 38 44.04 -25.18 -33.23
N TRP A 39 44.80 -24.14 -32.92
CA TRP A 39 46.26 -24.20 -32.82
C TRP A 39 46.75 -23.55 -31.53
N LEU A 40 46.46 -24.18 -30.38
CA LEU A 40 47.19 -24.01 -29.10
C LEU A 40 46.68 -25.03 -28.03
N ALA A 41 46.20 -26.21 -28.47
CA ALA A 41 45.91 -27.30 -27.55
C ALA A 41 47.24 -28.00 -27.20
N GLY A 42 47.77 -27.72 -26.01
CA GLY A 42 48.83 -28.51 -25.41
C GLY A 42 48.41 -29.99 -25.27
N PRO A 43 49.36 -30.93 -25.07
CA PRO A 43 49.09 -32.36 -25.09
C PRO A 43 47.96 -32.69 -24.11
N GLY A 44 46.89 -33.31 -24.64
CA GLY A 44 45.72 -33.70 -23.87
C GLY A 44 46.13 -34.61 -22.72
N GLN A 45 45.90 -34.16 -21.49
CA GLN A 45 45.93 -35.05 -20.32
C GLN A 45 44.92 -36.17 -20.58
N ALA A 46 45.39 -37.42 -20.54
CA ALA A 46 44.52 -38.58 -20.59
C ALA A 46 43.47 -38.45 -19.46
N ALA A 47 42.20 -38.69 -19.80
CA ALA A 47 41.13 -38.66 -18.81
C ALA A 47 41.43 -39.66 -17.69
N GLU A 48 41.34 -39.20 -16.43
CA GLU A 48 41.52 -40.08 -15.28
C GLU A 48 40.48 -41.22 -15.33
N PRO A 49 40.88 -42.49 -15.09
CA PRO A 49 39.94 -43.60 -15.12
C PRO A 49 38.79 -43.40 -14.14
N ALA A 50 37.57 -43.71 -14.58
CA ALA A 50 36.34 -43.60 -13.77
C ALA A 50 36.44 -44.32 -12.42
N SER A 51 37.11 -45.48 -12.37
CA SER A 51 37.35 -46.25 -11.15
C SER A 51 38.21 -45.48 -10.14
N ASN A 52 39.18 -44.71 -10.60
CA ASN A 52 40.05 -43.92 -9.72
C ASN A 52 39.28 -42.74 -9.10
N LEU A 53 38.50 -42.02 -9.92
CA LEU A 53 37.63 -40.93 -9.46
C LEU A 53 36.63 -41.42 -8.40
N ARG A 54 36.01 -42.59 -8.63
CA ARG A 54 35.07 -43.20 -7.66
C ARG A 54 35.77 -43.53 -6.35
N ASN A 55 36.95 -44.14 -6.40
CA ASN A 55 37.67 -44.53 -5.18
C ASN A 55 38.09 -43.31 -4.36
N ARG A 56 38.58 -42.26 -5.02
CA ARG A 56 38.93 -40.99 -4.38
C ARG A 56 37.71 -40.34 -3.71
N LEU A 57 36.57 -40.28 -4.40
CA LEU A 57 35.32 -39.78 -3.83
C LEU A 57 34.89 -40.60 -2.60
N LEU A 58 34.95 -41.93 -2.66
CA LEU A 58 34.58 -42.80 -1.55
C LEU A 58 35.60 -42.77 -0.40
N ALA A 59 36.83 -42.32 -0.65
CA ALA A 59 37.83 -42.02 0.37
C ALA A 59 37.64 -40.61 0.99
N GLY A 60 36.70 -39.81 0.49
CA GLY A 60 36.43 -38.45 0.98
C GLY A 60 37.33 -37.37 0.36
N GLU A 61 38.09 -37.69 -0.69
CA GLU A 61 38.88 -36.70 -1.41
C GLU A 61 37.99 -35.77 -2.24
N SER A 62 38.45 -34.53 -2.42
CA SER A 62 37.73 -33.55 -3.24
C SER A 62 37.94 -33.81 -4.73
N LEU A 63 36.85 -33.81 -5.50
CA LEU A 63 36.89 -33.88 -6.96
C LEU A 63 36.70 -32.47 -7.54
N ASN A 64 37.80 -31.85 -7.97
CA ASN A 64 37.78 -30.49 -8.51
C ASN A 64 38.15 -30.51 -10.00
N PHE A 65 37.17 -30.23 -10.86
CA PHE A 65 37.38 -30.13 -12.30
C PHE A 65 37.64 -28.69 -12.74
N THR A 66 38.10 -28.51 -13.97
CA THR A 66 38.28 -27.19 -14.60
C THR A 66 37.20 -26.99 -15.66
N GLY A 67 36.72 -25.75 -15.83
CA GLY A 67 35.70 -25.44 -16.85
C GLY A 67 36.18 -25.65 -18.29
N ALA A 68 37.49 -25.78 -18.52
CA ALA A 68 38.08 -26.06 -19.82
C ALA A 68 38.11 -27.56 -20.17
N GLN A 69 37.93 -28.45 -19.19
CA GLN A 69 37.90 -29.89 -19.43
C GLN A 69 36.63 -30.29 -20.20
N PRO A 70 36.73 -31.18 -21.20
CA PRO A 70 35.57 -31.74 -21.89
C PRO A 70 34.60 -32.44 -20.94
N GLU A 71 33.30 -32.37 -21.21
CA GLU A 71 32.26 -32.99 -20.38
C GLU A 71 32.51 -34.46 -20.00
N PRO A 72 32.96 -35.34 -20.91
CA PRO A 72 33.24 -36.73 -20.57
C PRO A 72 34.26 -36.88 -19.44
N GLN A 73 35.23 -35.96 -19.34
CA GLN A 73 36.31 -36.01 -18.34
C GLN A 73 35.87 -35.50 -16.96
N ARG A 74 34.75 -34.77 -16.91
CA ARG A 74 34.17 -34.22 -15.68
C ARG A 74 32.85 -34.92 -15.30
N THR A 75 32.58 -36.08 -15.91
CA THR A 75 31.36 -36.87 -15.64
C THR A 75 31.50 -37.63 -14.33
N VAL A 76 30.55 -37.44 -13.41
CA VAL A 76 30.46 -38.18 -12.14
C VAL A 76 29.05 -38.77 -12.00
N PRO A 77 28.90 -40.10 -11.99
CA PRO A 77 27.60 -40.73 -11.74
C PRO A 77 27.01 -40.33 -10.39
N ALA A 78 25.73 -39.94 -10.38
CA ALA A 78 25.00 -39.53 -9.18
C ALA A 78 24.93 -40.64 -8.10
N SER A 79 24.90 -41.90 -8.54
CA SER A 79 24.91 -43.07 -7.64
C SER A 79 26.15 -43.12 -6.75
N TRP A 80 27.30 -42.60 -7.20
CA TRP A 80 28.51 -42.56 -6.39
C TRP A 80 28.40 -41.52 -5.27
N LEU A 81 27.82 -40.36 -5.57
CA LEU A 81 27.56 -39.31 -4.58
C LEU A 81 26.57 -39.80 -3.51
N ALA A 82 25.53 -40.49 -3.98
CA ALA A 82 24.48 -41.08 -3.16
C ALA A 82 25.02 -42.18 -2.22
N GLU A 83 25.95 -43.00 -2.70
CA GLU A 83 26.67 -44.01 -1.91
C GLU A 83 27.59 -43.36 -0.87
N ALA A 84 28.40 -42.38 -1.29
CA ALA A 84 29.32 -41.64 -0.42
C ALA A 84 28.55 -40.97 0.73
N ALA A 85 27.44 -40.29 0.43
CA ALA A 85 26.59 -39.66 1.42
C ALA A 85 26.06 -40.66 2.46
N ARG A 86 25.54 -41.82 2.03
CA ARG A 86 25.01 -42.87 2.91
C ARG A 86 26.08 -43.56 3.75
N LYS A 87 27.32 -43.61 3.27
CA LYS A 87 28.48 -44.12 4.03
C LYS A 87 29.05 -43.08 5.01
N GLY A 88 28.47 -41.88 5.07
CA GLY A 88 28.99 -40.80 5.90
C GLY A 88 30.34 -40.28 5.40
N VAL A 89 30.61 -40.33 4.10
CA VAL A 89 31.83 -39.79 3.50
C VAL A 89 31.61 -38.31 3.15
N VAL A 90 32.66 -37.49 3.28
CA VAL A 90 32.62 -36.09 2.83
C VAL A 90 32.47 -36.05 1.31
N VAL A 91 31.45 -35.37 0.81
CA VAL A 91 31.26 -35.13 -0.63
C VAL A 91 31.65 -33.69 -0.91
N ASN A 92 32.73 -33.49 -1.67
CA ASN A 92 33.15 -32.18 -2.15
C ASN A 92 33.52 -32.27 -3.63
N VAL A 93 32.56 -31.92 -4.48
CA VAL A 93 32.69 -32.00 -5.94
C VAL A 93 32.45 -30.62 -6.54
N SER A 94 33.30 -30.22 -7.49
CA SER A 94 33.17 -28.94 -8.17
C SER A 94 33.38 -29.02 -9.67
N ARG A 95 32.57 -28.26 -10.43
CA ARG A 95 32.60 -28.18 -11.92
C ARG A 95 32.31 -29.50 -12.64
N ALA A 96 31.67 -30.45 -11.97
CA ALA A 96 31.34 -31.76 -12.55
C ALA A 96 30.02 -31.75 -13.34
N VAL A 97 29.88 -32.70 -14.27
CA VAL A 97 28.60 -33.10 -14.87
C VAL A 97 28.11 -34.33 -14.14
N ILE A 98 27.04 -34.19 -13.38
CA ILE A 98 26.42 -35.27 -12.63
C ILE A 98 25.39 -35.97 -13.51
N THR A 99 25.58 -37.27 -13.74
CA THR A 99 24.74 -38.09 -14.63
C THR A 99 23.95 -39.14 -13.86
N GLY A 100 22.73 -39.41 -14.33
CA GLY A 100 21.77 -40.28 -13.65
C GLY A 100 21.09 -39.60 -12.46
N PRO A 101 20.02 -40.22 -11.91
CA PRO A 101 19.24 -39.63 -10.83
C PRO A 101 20.03 -39.60 -9.51
N LEU A 102 20.04 -38.45 -8.84
CA LEU A 102 20.60 -38.30 -7.50
C LEU A 102 19.54 -38.65 -6.46
N ASP A 103 19.55 -39.90 -5.97
CA ASP A 103 18.64 -40.36 -4.93
C ASP A 103 19.29 -40.26 -3.53
N LEU A 104 18.85 -39.27 -2.76
CA LEU A 104 19.19 -39.04 -1.36
C LEU A 104 17.95 -39.17 -0.45
N ARG A 105 16.87 -39.82 -0.92
CA ARG A 105 15.66 -39.99 -0.11
C ARG A 105 15.95 -40.65 1.22
N HIS A 106 15.45 -40.07 2.31
CA HIS A 106 15.66 -40.52 3.68
C HIS A 106 17.13 -40.68 4.09
N ALA A 107 18.08 -40.10 3.34
CA ALA A 107 19.50 -40.25 3.64
C ALA A 107 19.88 -39.42 4.88
N ALA A 108 20.61 -40.03 5.80
CA ALA A 108 21.27 -39.34 6.90
C ALA A 108 22.69 -38.93 6.44
N VAL A 109 22.82 -37.70 5.96
CA VAL A 109 24.08 -37.14 5.46
C VAL A 109 24.81 -36.45 6.62
N THR A 110 25.68 -37.22 7.28
CA THR A 110 26.36 -36.81 8.51
C THR A 110 27.51 -35.82 8.30
N ASN A 111 28.14 -35.87 7.14
CA ASN A 111 29.28 -35.06 6.77
C ASN A 111 28.93 -34.02 5.70
N ARG A 112 29.87 -33.12 5.39
CA ARG A 112 29.65 -32.03 4.42
C ARG A 112 29.29 -32.60 3.05
N PHE A 113 28.25 -32.04 2.43
CA PHE A 113 27.80 -32.38 1.08
C PHE A 113 27.82 -31.15 0.17
N SER A 114 28.83 -31.05 -0.68
CA SER A 114 29.06 -29.88 -1.54
C SER A 114 29.18 -30.28 -3.01
N LEU A 115 28.34 -29.64 -3.84
CA LEU A 115 28.31 -29.76 -5.29
C LEU A 115 28.33 -28.34 -5.88
N ARG A 116 29.51 -27.75 -6.08
CA ARG A 116 29.64 -26.35 -6.54
C ARG A 116 29.91 -26.24 -8.02
N GLU A 117 29.30 -25.27 -8.69
CA GLU A 117 29.48 -25.06 -10.13
C GLU A 117 29.18 -26.33 -10.97
N CYS A 118 28.37 -27.25 -10.46
CA CYS A 118 28.07 -28.55 -11.08
C CYS A 118 26.82 -28.47 -11.97
N VAL A 119 26.72 -29.39 -12.94
CA VAL A 119 25.52 -29.54 -13.77
C VAL A 119 24.90 -30.90 -13.50
N LEU A 120 23.71 -30.94 -12.92
CA LEU A 120 22.93 -32.15 -12.69
C LEU A 120 21.96 -32.36 -13.87
N LYS A 121 22.23 -33.41 -14.66
CA LYS A 121 21.52 -33.70 -15.91
C LYS A 121 20.16 -34.39 -15.71
N ASP A 122 19.94 -34.99 -14.55
CA ASP A 122 18.75 -35.77 -14.22
C ASP A 122 18.11 -35.29 -12.91
N VAL A 123 17.02 -35.93 -12.49
CA VAL A 123 16.29 -35.60 -11.27
C VAL A 123 17.17 -35.74 -10.03
N ALA A 124 17.00 -34.83 -9.07
CA ALA A 124 17.65 -34.87 -7.77
C ALA A 124 16.60 -34.93 -6.67
N ASP A 125 16.52 -36.05 -5.96
CA ASP A 125 15.54 -36.28 -4.91
C ASP A 125 16.25 -36.40 -3.56
N SER A 126 16.11 -35.36 -2.75
CA SER A 126 16.59 -35.27 -1.37
C SER A 126 15.42 -35.23 -0.39
N SER A 127 14.26 -35.75 -0.77
CA SER A 127 13.09 -35.75 0.12
C SER A 127 13.37 -36.53 1.42
N PHE A 128 12.99 -35.93 2.55
CA PHE A 128 13.23 -36.44 3.90
C PHE A 128 14.71 -36.71 4.23
N ALA A 129 15.66 -36.18 3.45
CA ALA A 129 17.08 -36.26 3.75
C ALA A 129 17.44 -35.35 4.93
N VAL A 130 18.38 -35.79 5.76
CA VAL A 130 18.91 -35.01 6.89
C VAL A 130 20.37 -34.66 6.60
N PHE A 131 20.66 -33.38 6.43
CA PHE A 131 22.00 -32.83 6.23
C PHE A 131 22.51 -32.24 7.55
N GLU A 132 23.28 -33.04 8.29
CA GLU A 132 23.81 -32.68 9.63
C GLU A 132 24.76 -31.47 9.57
N GLN A 133 25.61 -31.41 8.55
CA GLN A 133 26.52 -30.27 8.31
C GLN A 133 25.98 -29.31 7.24
N GLY A 134 24.74 -29.49 6.81
CA GLY A 134 24.16 -28.77 5.68
C GLY A 134 24.71 -29.21 4.32
N PHE A 135 24.28 -28.50 3.27
CA PHE A 135 24.72 -28.71 1.90
C PHE A 135 25.09 -27.39 1.21
N ASP A 136 25.97 -27.48 0.23
CA ASP A 136 26.40 -26.34 -0.58
C ASP A 136 26.36 -26.66 -2.07
N TRP A 137 25.35 -26.10 -2.74
CA TRP A 137 25.11 -26.26 -4.17
C TRP A 137 25.24 -24.96 -4.95
N SER A 138 26.07 -24.06 -4.42
CA SER A 138 26.27 -22.76 -5.02
C SER A 138 26.77 -22.87 -6.47
N ASP A 139 26.20 -22.03 -7.34
CA ASP A 139 26.49 -21.88 -8.77
C ASP A 139 26.23 -23.15 -9.60
N SER A 140 25.52 -24.14 -9.04
CA SER A 140 25.13 -25.37 -9.75
C SER A 140 23.84 -25.22 -10.55
N GLN A 141 23.62 -26.12 -11.51
CA GLN A 141 22.48 -26.14 -12.42
C GLN A 141 21.76 -27.48 -12.34
N PHE A 142 20.46 -27.44 -12.06
CA PHE A 142 19.55 -28.58 -12.10
C PHE A 142 18.77 -28.52 -13.41
N GLU A 143 19.05 -29.43 -14.35
CA GLU A 143 18.36 -29.48 -15.64
C GLU A 143 16.96 -30.10 -15.54
N LYS A 144 16.71 -30.89 -14.49
CA LYS A 144 15.43 -31.55 -14.18
C LYS A 144 14.94 -31.15 -12.79
N ASP A 145 13.88 -31.82 -12.32
CA ASP A 145 13.25 -31.55 -11.04
C ASP A 145 14.19 -31.82 -9.86
N ALA A 146 14.11 -30.96 -8.85
CA ALA A 146 14.85 -31.06 -7.61
C ALA A 146 13.86 -31.05 -6.42
N ASP A 147 13.84 -32.14 -5.65
CA ASP A 147 12.90 -32.34 -4.54
C ASP A 147 13.63 -32.34 -3.19
N PHE A 148 13.19 -31.48 -2.29
CA PHE A 148 13.63 -31.28 -0.91
C PHE A 148 12.47 -31.46 0.07
N THR A 149 11.40 -32.14 -0.34
CA THR A 149 10.21 -32.29 0.49
C THR A 149 10.57 -32.93 1.82
N GLY A 150 10.31 -32.25 2.94
CA GLY A 150 10.66 -32.71 4.29
C GLY A 150 12.16 -32.80 4.58
N ALA A 151 13.03 -32.26 3.72
CA ALA A 151 14.48 -32.27 3.94
C ALA A 151 14.86 -31.35 5.11
N LEU A 152 15.84 -31.76 5.90
CA LEU A 152 16.35 -31.02 7.05
C LEU A 152 17.81 -30.62 6.84
N ALA A 153 18.11 -29.32 6.88
CA ALA A 153 19.48 -28.80 6.92
C ALA A 153 19.75 -28.15 8.28
N ARG A 154 20.58 -28.80 9.11
CA ARG A 154 20.87 -28.32 10.48
C ARG A 154 21.81 -27.12 10.53
N ARG A 155 22.68 -26.97 9.52
CA ARG A 155 23.60 -25.82 9.42
C ARG A 155 23.25 -24.95 8.23
N ALA A 156 23.89 -25.17 7.10
CA ALA A 156 23.72 -24.31 5.93
C ALA A 156 22.99 -25.03 4.79
N ALA A 157 21.98 -24.39 4.21
CA ALA A 157 21.42 -24.72 2.91
C ALA A 157 21.83 -23.62 1.94
N LEU A 158 22.92 -23.85 1.19
CA LEU A 158 23.48 -22.85 0.27
C LEU A 158 23.10 -23.17 -1.18
N LEU A 159 22.37 -22.24 -1.79
CA LEU A 159 21.84 -22.28 -3.15
C LEU A 159 22.20 -20.99 -3.92
N ARG A 160 23.34 -20.36 -3.58
CA ARG A 160 23.73 -19.08 -4.17
C ARG A 160 24.02 -19.25 -5.65
N GLY A 161 23.44 -18.43 -6.52
CA GLY A 161 23.65 -18.54 -7.97
C GLY A 161 23.14 -19.84 -8.60
N THR A 162 22.45 -20.70 -7.84
CA THR A 162 21.96 -21.99 -8.34
C THR A 162 20.81 -21.79 -9.32
N ALA A 163 20.80 -22.52 -10.43
CA ALA A 163 19.73 -22.49 -11.41
C ALA A 163 18.89 -23.79 -11.36
N PHE A 164 17.58 -23.66 -11.24
CA PHE A 164 16.62 -24.75 -11.31
C PHE A 164 15.79 -24.64 -12.59
N SER A 165 16.11 -25.47 -13.59
CA SER A 165 15.38 -25.52 -14.86
C SER A 165 14.09 -26.35 -14.75
N GLY A 166 14.09 -27.37 -13.89
CA GLY A 166 12.89 -28.12 -13.50
C GLY A 166 12.17 -27.52 -12.30
N ARG A 167 11.17 -28.26 -11.78
CA ARG A 167 10.47 -27.89 -10.53
C ARG A 167 11.44 -27.95 -9.37
N ALA A 168 11.34 -26.98 -8.46
CA ALA A 168 12.10 -26.98 -7.20
C ALA A 168 11.11 -27.04 -6.02
N VAL A 169 11.14 -28.12 -5.26
CA VAL A 169 10.14 -28.38 -4.21
C VAL A 169 10.83 -28.44 -2.85
N PHE A 170 10.48 -27.54 -1.94
CA PHE A 170 10.96 -27.42 -0.55
C PHE A 170 9.80 -27.52 0.44
N THR A 171 8.74 -28.23 0.05
CA THR A 171 7.55 -28.40 0.90
C THR A 171 7.93 -29.10 2.20
N ASP A 172 7.50 -28.60 3.36
CA ASP A 172 7.89 -29.14 4.69
C ASP A 172 9.41 -29.16 4.97
N ALA A 173 10.23 -28.54 4.13
CA ALA A 173 11.68 -28.49 4.35
C ALA A 173 12.01 -27.60 5.54
N THR A 174 13.07 -27.94 6.27
CA THR A 174 13.52 -27.18 7.45
C THR A 174 14.99 -26.77 7.30
N ALA A 175 15.27 -25.49 7.52
CA ALA A 175 16.63 -24.96 7.65
C ALA A 175 16.80 -24.34 9.05
N GLU A 176 17.67 -24.93 9.86
CA GLU A 176 17.82 -24.54 11.27
C GLU A 176 18.74 -23.32 11.48
N ASP A 177 19.75 -23.12 10.63
CA ASP A 177 20.73 -22.03 10.81
C ASP A 177 20.69 -21.01 9.65
N VAL A 178 20.94 -21.44 8.42
CA VAL A 178 21.00 -20.50 7.30
C VAL A 178 20.42 -21.12 6.02
N PHE A 179 19.54 -20.39 5.34
CA PHE A 179 19.10 -20.68 3.98
C PHE A 179 19.45 -19.51 3.06
N LEU A 180 20.38 -19.73 2.12
CA LEU A 180 20.89 -18.69 1.24
C LEU A 180 20.66 -19.03 -0.23
N ALA A 181 19.75 -18.29 -0.86
CA ALA A 181 19.39 -18.43 -2.27
C ALA A 181 19.68 -17.12 -3.05
N GLN A 182 20.65 -16.32 -2.61
CA GLN A 182 21.02 -15.10 -3.35
C GLN A 182 21.50 -15.47 -4.76
N GLY A 183 20.92 -14.83 -5.77
CA GLY A 183 21.21 -15.10 -7.18
C GLY A 183 20.62 -16.41 -7.71
N ALA A 184 19.86 -17.15 -6.90
CA ALA A 184 19.20 -18.36 -7.37
C ALA A 184 18.17 -18.03 -8.46
N ALA A 185 18.14 -18.84 -9.51
CA ALA A 185 17.23 -18.70 -10.65
C ALA A 185 16.30 -19.91 -10.71
N PHE A 186 15.04 -19.72 -10.29
CA PHE A 186 13.98 -20.72 -10.40
C PHE A 186 13.28 -20.53 -11.75
N LEU A 187 13.80 -21.20 -12.77
CA LEU A 187 13.35 -21.10 -14.16
C LEU A 187 12.21 -22.07 -14.48
N GLY A 188 12.07 -23.14 -13.68
CA GLY A 188 10.99 -24.11 -13.82
C GLY A 188 9.60 -23.51 -13.62
N LYS A 189 8.58 -24.29 -14.01
CA LYS A 189 7.17 -23.87 -13.93
C LYS A 189 6.68 -23.61 -12.50
N GLU A 190 7.31 -24.23 -11.50
CA GLU A 190 6.93 -24.10 -10.09
C GLU A 190 8.14 -24.13 -9.15
N ALA A 191 8.11 -23.26 -8.14
CA ALA A 191 8.97 -23.32 -6.96
C ALA A 191 8.08 -23.32 -5.70
N LYS A 192 8.17 -24.37 -4.88
CA LYS A 192 7.29 -24.57 -3.71
C LYS A 192 8.11 -24.54 -2.43
N PHE A 193 7.68 -23.77 -1.45
CA PHE A 193 8.23 -23.65 -0.10
C PHE A 193 7.11 -23.80 0.94
N ASN A 194 6.05 -24.53 0.57
CA ASN A 194 4.84 -24.63 1.39
C ASN A 194 5.18 -25.30 2.73
N ARG A 195 4.74 -24.71 3.84
CA ARG A 195 5.05 -25.19 5.20
C ARG A 195 6.54 -25.35 5.51
N ALA A 196 7.42 -24.76 4.69
CA ALA A 196 8.85 -24.74 4.97
C ALA A 196 9.12 -23.93 6.23
N THR A 197 10.07 -24.38 7.05
CA THR A 197 10.44 -23.74 8.31
C THR A 197 11.88 -23.26 8.26
N PHE A 198 12.07 -21.95 8.47
CA PHE A 198 13.38 -21.33 8.53
C PHE A 198 13.59 -20.71 9.90
N LEU A 199 14.52 -21.26 10.69
CA LEU A 199 14.63 -20.88 12.11
C LEU A 199 15.46 -19.61 12.35
N LYS A 200 16.37 -19.29 11.43
CA LYS A 200 17.30 -18.17 11.55
C LYS A 200 17.39 -17.39 10.22
N SER A 201 18.57 -17.23 9.64
CA SER A 201 18.79 -16.26 8.56
C SER A 201 18.35 -16.81 7.20
N VAL A 202 17.50 -16.06 6.50
CA VAL A 202 17.03 -16.41 5.16
C VAL A 202 17.31 -15.28 4.18
N GLY A 203 18.03 -15.59 3.09
CA GLY A 203 18.41 -14.61 2.09
C GLY A 203 18.03 -15.01 0.68
N PHE A 204 17.06 -14.31 0.10
CA PHE A 204 16.73 -14.34 -1.33
C PHE A 204 17.16 -13.06 -2.04
N GLY A 205 17.41 -11.97 -1.29
CA GLY A 205 17.86 -10.69 -1.83
C GLY A 205 19.26 -10.71 -2.45
N PRO A 206 19.80 -9.56 -2.85
CA PRO A 206 21.15 -9.47 -3.40
C PRO A 206 22.20 -9.84 -2.35
N GLY A 207 23.29 -10.45 -2.80
CA GLY A 207 24.44 -10.78 -1.96
C GLY A 207 25.75 -10.28 -2.58
N PRO A 208 26.89 -10.40 -1.87
CA PRO A 208 28.19 -10.08 -2.44
C PRO A 208 28.43 -10.84 -3.75
N GLY A 209 28.51 -10.11 -4.88
CA GLY A 209 28.72 -10.70 -6.20
C GLY A 209 27.52 -11.45 -6.80
N GLN A 210 26.37 -11.48 -6.12
CA GLN A 210 25.17 -12.20 -6.56
C GLN A 210 23.98 -11.24 -6.68
N PRO A 211 23.19 -11.29 -7.78
CA PRO A 211 21.94 -10.54 -7.85
C PRO A 211 20.92 -11.10 -6.85
N ALA A 212 19.74 -10.49 -6.75
CA ALA A 212 18.63 -11.11 -6.04
C ALA A 212 18.12 -12.35 -6.78
N ALA A 213 17.47 -13.25 -6.05
CA ALA A 213 16.81 -14.41 -6.61
C ALA A 213 15.73 -14.02 -7.62
N SER A 214 15.44 -14.92 -8.55
CA SER A 214 14.38 -14.74 -9.54
C SER A 214 13.55 -16.00 -9.71
N PHE A 215 12.26 -15.81 -9.91
CA PHE A 215 11.31 -16.87 -10.15
C PHE A 215 10.58 -16.60 -11.46
N SER A 216 10.59 -17.57 -12.38
CA SER A 216 9.95 -17.44 -13.70
C SER A 216 8.60 -18.13 -13.79
N GLY A 217 8.32 -19.05 -12.86
CA GLY A 217 7.06 -19.80 -12.77
C GLY A 217 6.23 -19.41 -11.54
N ASN A 218 5.29 -20.29 -11.18
CA ASN A 218 4.51 -20.16 -9.95
C ASN A 218 5.42 -20.29 -8.73
N VAL A 219 5.20 -19.44 -7.73
CA VAL A 219 5.93 -19.44 -6.46
C VAL A 219 4.94 -19.57 -5.35
N SER A 220 5.20 -20.47 -4.41
CA SER A 220 4.36 -20.61 -3.23
C SER A 220 5.20 -20.77 -1.98
N PHE A 221 4.92 -19.92 -0.99
CA PHE A 221 5.39 -19.96 0.39
C PHE A 221 4.20 -20.24 1.33
N GLU A 222 3.11 -20.84 0.83
CA GLU A 222 1.90 -21.04 1.61
C GLU A 222 2.18 -21.71 2.97
N ALA A 223 1.74 -21.08 4.06
CA ALA A 223 1.98 -21.50 5.43
C ALA A 223 3.47 -21.69 5.82
N ALA A 224 4.41 -21.10 5.08
CA ALA A 224 5.81 -21.09 5.45
C ALA A 224 6.05 -20.27 6.72
N ARG A 225 7.02 -20.70 7.54
CA ARG A 225 7.41 -20.04 8.78
C ARG A 225 8.83 -19.51 8.69
N PHE A 226 8.98 -18.21 8.87
CA PHE A 226 10.25 -17.52 9.04
C PHE A 226 10.40 -17.06 10.49
N ALA A 227 11.10 -17.85 11.31
CA ALA A 227 11.36 -17.48 12.71
C ALA A 227 12.49 -16.45 12.85
N GLY A 228 13.44 -16.44 11.91
CA GLY A 228 14.43 -15.37 11.76
C GLY A 228 14.06 -14.38 10.65
N ALA A 229 14.92 -13.38 10.45
CA ALA A 229 14.69 -12.34 9.45
C ALA A 229 14.84 -12.90 8.03
N VAL A 230 13.98 -12.42 7.12
CA VAL A 230 13.98 -12.82 5.71
C VAL A 230 14.17 -11.61 4.80
N ASP A 231 15.13 -11.74 3.89
CA ASP A 231 15.44 -10.73 2.87
C ASP A 231 14.93 -11.17 1.50
N PHE A 232 13.91 -10.49 0.98
CA PHE A 232 13.39 -10.57 -0.39
C PHE A 232 13.66 -9.30 -1.21
N ASN A 233 14.61 -8.46 -0.79
CA ASN A 233 14.90 -7.21 -1.51
C ASN A 233 15.31 -7.50 -2.96
N ARG A 234 14.76 -6.72 -3.90
CA ARG A 234 15.04 -6.82 -5.35
C ARG A 234 14.69 -8.18 -5.98
N VAL A 235 14.01 -9.08 -5.28
CA VAL A 235 13.58 -10.36 -5.82
C VAL A 235 12.51 -10.14 -6.89
N ARG A 236 12.59 -10.92 -7.98
CA ARG A 236 11.57 -10.93 -9.04
C ARG A 236 10.68 -12.16 -8.88
N PHE A 237 9.41 -11.93 -8.58
CA PHE A 237 8.43 -12.99 -8.38
C PHE A 237 7.56 -13.19 -9.62
N GLY A 238 7.80 -14.30 -10.30
CA GLY A 238 7.01 -14.80 -11.41
C GLY A 238 7.08 -13.95 -12.67
N VAL A 239 6.21 -14.29 -13.60
CA VAL A 239 5.84 -13.50 -14.78
C VAL A 239 4.33 -13.21 -14.72
N ALA A 240 3.80 -12.47 -15.70
CA ALA A 240 2.40 -12.03 -15.70
C ALA A 240 1.37 -13.17 -15.51
N ALA A 241 1.66 -14.38 -16.01
CA ALA A 241 0.78 -15.54 -15.90
C ALA A 241 0.97 -16.35 -14.60
N SER A 242 1.98 -16.02 -13.77
CA SER A 242 2.33 -16.78 -12.58
C SER A 242 1.44 -16.43 -11.38
N GLN A 243 1.32 -17.37 -10.46
CA GLN A 243 0.81 -17.14 -9.11
C GLN A 243 1.98 -16.99 -8.14
N VAL A 244 1.87 -16.03 -7.21
CA VAL A 244 2.86 -15.74 -6.16
C VAL A 244 2.15 -15.77 -4.81
N VAL A 245 2.29 -16.88 -4.10
CA VAL A 245 1.49 -17.17 -2.91
C VAL A 245 2.32 -17.01 -1.64
N PHE A 246 1.94 -16.06 -0.79
CA PHE A 246 2.41 -15.83 0.58
C PHE A 246 1.26 -16.00 1.59
N LYS A 247 0.22 -16.74 1.21
CA LYS A 247 -0.95 -17.00 2.04
C LYS A 247 -0.56 -17.74 3.32
N ASP A 248 -1.13 -17.33 4.45
CA ASP A 248 -0.90 -17.94 5.77
C ASP A 248 0.58 -17.96 6.23
N VAL A 249 1.46 -17.18 5.58
CA VAL A 249 2.88 -17.09 5.95
C VAL A 249 3.01 -16.47 7.33
N ARG A 250 3.94 -16.98 8.13
CA ARG A 250 4.29 -16.43 9.44
C ARG A 250 5.73 -15.92 9.46
N CYS A 251 5.90 -14.61 9.64
CA CYS A 251 7.20 -13.98 9.86
C CYS A 251 7.29 -13.48 11.31
N GLU A 252 8.23 -14.02 12.09
CA GLU A 252 8.39 -13.66 13.52
C GLU A 252 9.41 -12.54 13.75
N ARG A 253 10.16 -12.21 12.69
CA ARG A 253 11.14 -11.12 12.62
C ARG A 253 10.92 -10.34 11.33
N ALA A 254 11.81 -9.39 11.05
CA ALA A 254 11.67 -8.50 9.91
C ALA A 254 11.61 -9.26 8.58
N ALA A 255 10.72 -8.80 7.68
CA ALA A 255 10.60 -9.29 6.31
C ALA A 255 10.71 -8.10 5.35
N THR A 256 11.76 -8.09 4.52
CA THR A 256 12.06 -6.94 3.63
C THR A 256 11.84 -7.30 2.17
N PHE A 257 11.13 -6.45 1.44
CA PHE A 257 10.73 -6.60 0.04
C PHE A 257 11.12 -5.38 -0.81
N ARG A 258 12.10 -4.59 -0.37
CA ARG A 258 12.46 -3.33 -1.01
C ARG A 258 12.96 -3.56 -2.43
N GLY A 259 12.35 -2.87 -3.38
CA GLY A 259 12.64 -3.03 -4.81
C GLY A 259 12.23 -4.39 -5.38
N ALA A 260 11.51 -5.23 -4.63
CA ALA A 260 10.97 -6.47 -5.15
C ALA A 260 9.91 -6.18 -6.24
N GLU A 261 9.82 -7.07 -7.22
CA GLU A 261 8.84 -6.98 -8.31
C GLU A 261 7.91 -8.19 -8.29
N PHE A 262 6.62 -7.94 -8.07
CA PHE A 262 5.56 -8.94 -8.13
C PHE A 262 4.88 -8.86 -9.49
N ARG A 263 5.29 -9.73 -10.42
CA ARG A 263 4.83 -9.68 -11.81
C ARG A 263 3.56 -10.50 -12.05
N GLY A 264 3.44 -11.61 -11.33
CA GLY A 264 2.24 -12.45 -11.32
C GLY A 264 1.18 -11.96 -10.34
N ALA A 265 0.03 -12.66 -10.30
CA ALA A 265 -0.97 -12.44 -9.27
C ALA A 265 -0.41 -12.86 -7.90
N SER A 266 -0.46 -11.96 -6.94
CA SER A 266 0.16 -12.11 -5.62
C SER A 266 -0.89 -12.08 -4.52
N THR A 267 -0.80 -13.00 -3.58
CA THR A 267 -1.65 -13.01 -2.38
C THR A 267 -0.82 -13.21 -1.14
N PHE A 268 -1.06 -12.37 -0.14
CA PHE A 268 -0.54 -12.44 1.22
C PHE A 268 -1.66 -12.78 2.20
N ALA A 269 -2.84 -13.20 1.70
CA ALA A 269 -4.04 -13.32 2.51
C ALA A 269 -3.79 -14.12 3.81
N SER A 270 -4.30 -13.59 4.92
CA SER A 270 -4.17 -14.18 6.26
C SER A 270 -2.75 -14.36 6.78
N ALA A 271 -1.72 -13.78 6.14
CA ALA A 271 -0.36 -13.81 6.66
C ALA A 271 -0.25 -13.13 8.03
N VAL A 272 0.66 -13.63 8.87
CA VAL A 272 0.96 -13.10 10.20
C VAL A 272 2.40 -12.60 10.24
N LEU A 273 2.56 -11.29 10.15
CA LEU A 273 3.85 -10.62 10.04
C LEU A 273 4.13 -9.87 11.34
N LEU A 274 4.72 -10.56 12.32
CA LEU A 274 4.94 -10.05 13.68
C LEU A 274 6.09 -9.04 13.76
N GLY A 275 7.14 -9.23 12.96
CA GLY A 275 8.21 -8.24 12.82
C GLY A 275 7.84 -7.13 11.84
N GLY A 276 8.69 -6.10 11.76
CA GLY A 276 8.52 -5.03 10.77
C GLY A 276 8.56 -5.55 9.34
N VAL A 277 7.70 -5.01 8.49
CA VAL A 277 7.56 -5.37 7.08
C VAL A 277 7.88 -4.15 6.24
N ALA A 278 8.77 -4.30 5.26
CA ALA A 278 9.21 -3.17 4.45
C ALA A 278 9.11 -3.44 2.95
N PHE A 279 8.09 -2.83 2.34
CA PHE A 279 7.95 -2.69 0.90
C PHE A 279 8.40 -1.31 0.41
N GLY A 280 8.45 -0.31 1.28
CA GLY A 280 8.88 1.06 0.94
C GLY A 280 10.37 1.19 0.62
N PRO A 281 10.82 2.40 0.25
CA PRO A 281 12.23 2.64 -0.06
C PRO A 281 13.10 2.61 1.19
N GLU A 282 14.42 2.60 0.99
CA GLU A 282 15.38 2.81 2.07
C GLU A 282 16.52 3.72 1.60
N GLY A 283 16.76 4.77 2.37
CA GLY A 283 17.77 5.79 2.07
C GLY A 283 17.37 6.73 0.91
N GLU A 284 18.25 7.70 0.66
CA GLU A 284 18.14 8.65 -0.44
C GLU A 284 19.43 8.65 -1.28
N GLY A 285 19.31 8.95 -2.57
CA GLY A 285 20.47 9.08 -3.47
C GLY A 285 21.02 7.77 -4.07
N PRO A 286 22.25 7.79 -4.60
CA PRO A 286 22.87 6.64 -5.27
C PRO A 286 23.14 5.52 -4.26
N GLY A 287 22.36 4.44 -4.32
CA GLY A 287 22.42 3.33 -3.36
C GLY A 287 21.12 3.09 -2.61
N ALA A 288 20.16 4.01 -2.71
CA ALA A 288 18.82 3.82 -2.17
C ALA A 288 18.18 2.54 -2.72
N LEU A 289 17.47 1.82 -1.84
CA LEU A 289 16.59 0.75 -2.29
C LEU A 289 15.28 1.38 -2.74
N PRO A 290 14.83 1.16 -4.00
CA PRO A 290 13.55 1.67 -4.44
C PRO A 290 12.42 0.95 -3.71
N PRO A 291 11.20 1.51 -3.71
CA PRO A 291 10.03 0.80 -3.22
C PRO A 291 9.71 -0.43 -4.09
N ALA A 292 8.98 -1.39 -3.51
CA ALA A 292 8.45 -2.55 -4.21
C ALA A 292 7.42 -2.14 -5.29
N ARG A 293 7.25 -3.01 -6.29
CA ARG A 293 6.32 -2.80 -7.41
C ARG A 293 5.47 -4.04 -7.63
N PHE A 294 4.16 -3.84 -7.63
CA PHE A 294 3.15 -4.86 -7.94
C PHE A 294 2.62 -4.60 -9.36
N VAL A 295 3.10 -5.40 -10.31
CA VAL A 295 2.71 -5.35 -11.72
C VAL A 295 1.51 -6.27 -11.97
N GLY A 296 1.39 -7.37 -11.23
CA GLY A 296 0.18 -8.21 -11.21
C GLY A 296 -0.80 -7.81 -10.12
N PRO A 297 -2.00 -8.44 -10.07
CA PRO A 297 -2.95 -8.24 -8.98
C PRO A 297 -2.32 -8.54 -7.61
N ALA A 298 -2.74 -7.83 -6.58
CA ALA A 298 -2.25 -8.00 -5.22
C ALA A 298 -3.42 -8.09 -4.24
N ASP A 299 -3.29 -8.97 -3.26
CA ASP A 299 -4.28 -9.21 -2.22
C ASP A 299 -3.58 -9.39 -0.87
N PHE A 300 -3.97 -8.58 0.12
CA PHE A 300 -3.49 -8.58 1.49
C PHE A 300 -4.63 -8.79 2.49
N ALA A 301 -5.80 -9.29 2.05
CA ALA A 301 -6.96 -9.44 2.92
C ALA A 301 -6.63 -10.25 4.20
N GLY A 302 -7.07 -9.73 5.35
CA GLY A 302 -6.91 -10.37 6.66
C GLY A 302 -5.48 -10.41 7.22
N VAL A 303 -4.49 -9.78 6.59
CA VAL A 303 -3.10 -9.79 7.08
C VAL A 303 -2.99 -9.12 8.46
N GLN A 304 -2.20 -9.75 9.33
CA GLN A 304 -1.90 -9.26 10.66
C GLN A 304 -0.48 -8.69 10.69
N PHE A 305 -0.34 -7.36 10.68
CA PHE A 305 0.92 -6.66 10.86
C PHE A 305 1.14 -6.35 12.34
N GLY A 306 2.03 -7.10 12.98
CA GLY A 306 2.37 -6.95 14.39
C GLY A 306 3.40 -5.86 14.68
N GLY A 307 4.31 -5.62 13.73
CA GLY A 307 5.25 -4.50 13.75
C GLY A 307 4.91 -3.46 12.67
N GLU A 308 5.80 -2.49 12.49
CA GLU A 308 5.66 -1.45 11.47
C GLU A 308 5.46 -2.04 10.06
N ALA A 309 4.48 -1.51 9.33
CA ALA A 309 4.17 -1.90 7.96
C ALA A 309 4.45 -0.72 7.01
N ASP A 310 5.57 -0.78 6.30
CA ASP A 310 6.02 0.26 5.37
C ASP A 310 5.67 -0.09 3.92
N PHE A 311 4.68 0.62 3.39
CA PHE A 311 4.24 0.65 1.99
C PHE A 311 4.53 2.01 1.33
N GLY A 312 5.40 2.84 1.92
CA GLY A 312 5.71 4.17 1.41
C GLY A 312 6.19 4.11 -0.04
N ARG A 313 5.63 4.94 -0.91
CA ARG A 313 5.99 5.04 -2.34
C ARG A 313 5.84 3.74 -3.15
N VAL A 314 5.21 2.70 -2.60
CA VAL A 314 4.92 1.45 -3.32
C VAL A 314 3.98 1.71 -4.49
N GLN A 315 4.17 0.96 -5.58
CA GLN A 315 3.38 1.10 -6.79
C GLN A 315 2.56 -0.16 -7.06
N PHE A 316 1.23 -0.03 -7.02
CA PHE A 316 0.28 -1.03 -7.46
C PHE A 316 -0.26 -0.63 -8.83
N LEU A 317 0.24 -1.28 -9.88
CA LEU A 317 0.12 -0.81 -11.27
C LEU A 317 -1.07 -1.40 -12.02
N ARG A 318 -1.71 -2.45 -11.49
CA ARG A 318 -2.92 -3.01 -12.12
C ARG A 318 -4.11 -2.10 -11.86
N PRO A 319 -4.98 -1.90 -12.87
CA PRO A 319 -6.28 -1.26 -12.70
C PRO A 319 -7.27 -2.27 -12.11
N ALA A 320 -6.92 -2.86 -10.97
CA ALA A 320 -7.77 -3.70 -10.15
C ALA A 320 -7.53 -3.32 -8.68
N PRO A 321 -8.58 -3.18 -7.85
CA PRO A 321 -8.41 -2.82 -6.45
C PRO A 321 -7.51 -3.81 -5.70
N VAL A 322 -6.66 -3.26 -4.83
CA VAL A 322 -5.85 -4.07 -3.90
C VAL A 322 -6.62 -4.20 -2.59
N SER A 323 -6.94 -5.42 -2.18
CA SER A 323 -7.63 -5.64 -0.91
C SER A 323 -6.65 -5.67 0.26
N PHE A 324 -6.96 -4.87 1.28
CA PHE A 324 -6.46 -4.89 2.64
C PHE A 324 -7.64 -5.07 3.61
N ASP A 325 -8.77 -5.61 3.13
CA ASP A 325 -9.97 -5.76 3.94
C ASP A 325 -9.70 -6.66 5.15
N GLY A 326 -10.20 -6.27 6.32
CA GLY A 326 -9.99 -7.01 7.57
C GLY A 326 -8.54 -7.06 8.06
N CYS A 327 -7.61 -6.29 7.47
CA CYS A 327 -6.23 -6.19 7.98
C CYS A 327 -6.19 -5.61 9.39
N ALA A 328 -5.19 -6.03 10.18
CA ALA A 328 -4.87 -5.39 11.44
C ALA A 328 -3.43 -4.89 11.43
N PHE A 329 -3.26 -3.57 11.53
CA PHE A 329 -1.99 -2.89 11.69
C PHE A 329 -1.83 -2.49 13.17
N LYS A 330 -1.08 -3.28 13.94
CA LYS A 330 -0.92 -3.05 15.38
C LYS A 330 0.03 -1.89 15.70
N ASP A 331 0.98 -1.65 14.82
CA ASP A 331 1.97 -0.57 14.88
C ASP A 331 1.74 0.42 13.72
N HIS A 332 2.68 1.33 13.46
CA HIS A 332 2.62 2.31 12.40
C HIS A 332 2.40 1.67 11.02
N ALA A 333 1.38 2.11 10.30
CA ALA A 333 1.10 1.74 8.92
C ALA A 333 1.43 2.93 8.00
N ARG A 334 2.50 2.81 7.21
CA ARG A 334 2.99 3.90 6.36
C ARG A 334 2.67 3.62 4.90
N PHE A 335 1.77 4.41 4.36
CA PHE A 335 1.33 4.44 2.97
C PHE A 335 1.66 5.79 2.30
N GLY A 336 2.57 6.58 2.89
CA GLY A 336 2.97 7.88 2.36
C GLY A 336 3.43 7.80 0.89
N ALA A 337 2.84 8.64 0.04
CA ALA A 337 3.08 8.71 -1.40
C ALA A 337 2.94 7.37 -2.16
N VAL A 338 2.18 6.42 -1.60
CA VAL A 338 1.81 5.17 -2.30
C VAL A 338 0.95 5.49 -3.53
N ARG A 339 1.00 4.63 -4.55
CA ARG A 339 0.17 4.75 -5.75
C ARG A 339 -0.63 3.47 -6.00
N PHE A 340 -1.95 3.61 -5.97
CA PHE A 340 -2.92 2.58 -6.32
C PHE A 340 -3.63 2.94 -7.63
N VAL A 341 -3.24 2.31 -8.74
CA VAL A 341 -3.90 2.51 -10.05
C VAL A 341 -5.34 1.99 -10.02
N GLY A 342 -5.57 0.79 -9.48
CA GLY A 342 -6.91 0.22 -9.36
C GLY A 342 -7.69 0.62 -8.10
N GLY A 343 -7.10 1.44 -7.23
CA GLY A 343 -7.66 1.72 -5.90
C GLY A 343 -7.27 0.69 -4.83
N ALA A 344 -7.76 0.90 -3.61
CA ALA A 344 -7.46 0.06 -2.45
C ALA A 344 -8.66 -0.08 -1.51
N LEU A 345 -8.87 -1.28 -0.98
CA LEU A 345 -9.98 -1.59 -0.07
C LEU A 345 -9.43 -1.88 1.33
N PHE A 346 -9.82 -1.10 2.33
CA PHE A 346 -9.46 -1.22 3.74
C PHE A 346 -10.73 -1.41 4.60
N SER A 347 -11.75 -2.04 4.04
CA SER A 347 -13.02 -2.24 4.75
C SER A 347 -12.79 -3.13 5.95
N GLN A 348 -13.35 -2.77 7.11
CA GLN A 348 -13.14 -3.48 8.39
C GLN A 348 -11.66 -3.57 8.83
N ALA A 349 -10.75 -2.78 8.23
CA ALA A 349 -9.37 -2.73 8.67
C ALA A 349 -9.25 -2.03 10.04
N ARG A 350 -8.22 -2.40 10.80
CA ARG A 350 -7.92 -1.82 12.11
C ARG A 350 -6.50 -1.28 12.14
N PHE A 351 -6.36 -0.01 12.48
CA PHE A 351 -5.08 0.66 12.66
C PHE A 351 -4.93 1.05 14.13
N GLY A 352 -4.05 0.34 14.86
CA GLY A 352 -3.83 0.53 16.29
C GLY A 352 -2.95 1.74 16.62
N ALA A 353 -2.09 2.16 15.70
CA ALA A 353 -1.21 3.31 15.83
C ALA A 353 -1.45 4.33 14.70
N LEU A 354 -0.40 4.98 14.20
CA LEU A 354 -0.48 5.90 13.06
C LEU A 354 -0.92 5.17 11.79
N ALA A 355 -1.90 5.74 11.09
CA ALA A 355 -2.22 5.41 9.71
C ALA A 355 -1.83 6.59 8.81
N ASP A 356 -0.73 6.45 8.08
CA ASP A 356 -0.15 7.55 7.30
C ASP A 356 -0.34 7.34 5.80
N PHE A 357 -1.23 8.10 5.20
CA PHE A 357 -1.57 8.16 3.77
C PHE A 357 -1.21 9.52 3.17
N GLU A 358 -0.23 10.23 3.73
CA GLU A 358 0.21 11.53 3.20
C GLU A 358 0.55 11.43 1.71
N SER A 359 0.00 12.32 0.89
CA SER A 359 0.24 12.38 -0.56
C SER A 359 -0.04 11.06 -1.31
N ALA A 360 -0.81 10.13 -0.71
CA ALA A 360 -1.21 8.89 -1.35
C ALA A 360 -2.11 9.16 -2.57
N GLN A 361 -1.96 8.35 -3.61
CA GLN A 361 -2.69 8.49 -4.87
C GLN A 361 -3.57 7.27 -5.12
N PHE A 362 -4.88 7.49 -5.15
CA PHE A 362 -5.89 6.49 -5.43
C PHE A 362 -6.62 6.87 -6.73
N GLN A 363 -6.34 6.15 -7.80
CA GLN A 363 -7.03 6.40 -9.08
C GLN A 363 -8.40 5.72 -9.10
N GLY A 364 -8.48 4.46 -8.68
CA GLY A 364 -9.71 3.67 -8.71
C GLY A 364 -10.04 3.11 -10.08
N THR A 365 -11.21 2.48 -10.18
CA THR A 365 -11.75 1.92 -11.43
C THR A 365 -13.13 2.52 -11.69
N GLU A 366 -13.67 2.38 -12.91
CA GLU A 366 -15.04 2.82 -13.19
C GLU A 366 -16.09 2.09 -12.34
N ASP A 367 -15.84 0.80 -12.05
CA ASP A 367 -16.79 -0.10 -11.38
C ASP A 367 -16.67 -0.15 -9.85
N GLY A 368 -15.74 0.60 -9.24
CA GLY A 368 -15.42 0.44 -7.82
C GLY A 368 -14.80 1.68 -7.19
N PRO A 369 -14.85 1.81 -5.85
CA PRO A 369 -14.27 2.96 -5.18
C PRO A 369 -12.75 3.00 -5.39
N ALA A 370 -12.20 4.21 -5.50
CA ALA A 370 -10.76 4.40 -5.47
C ALA A 370 -10.18 4.05 -4.10
N VAL A 371 -10.92 4.33 -3.03
CA VAL A 371 -10.59 3.85 -1.71
C VAL A 371 -11.84 3.51 -0.90
N SER A 372 -11.79 2.45 -0.10
CA SER A 372 -12.81 2.16 0.92
C SER A 372 -12.15 1.98 2.27
N PHE A 373 -12.63 2.69 3.28
CA PHE A 373 -12.37 2.49 4.70
C PHE A 373 -13.65 2.07 5.42
N GLN A 374 -14.66 1.58 4.71
CA GLN A 374 -15.97 1.28 5.28
C GLN A 374 -15.86 0.38 6.51
N ASP A 375 -16.54 0.76 7.60
CA ASP A 375 -16.56 0.01 8.87
C ASP A 375 -15.16 -0.21 9.49
N SER A 376 -14.17 0.62 9.15
CA SER A 376 -12.81 0.55 9.70
C SER A 376 -12.63 1.37 10.99
N GLU A 377 -11.58 1.06 11.74
CA GLU A 377 -11.20 1.77 12.95
C GLU A 377 -9.73 2.20 12.89
N ILE A 378 -9.48 3.51 12.99
CA ILE A 378 -8.15 4.11 13.09
C ILE A 378 -8.00 4.70 14.47
N SER A 379 -7.40 3.93 15.40
CA SER A 379 -7.28 4.31 16.81
C SER A 379 -6.27 5.42 17.04
N GLY A 380 -5.16 5.42 16.30
CA GLY A 380 -4.15 6.48 16.34
C GLY A 380 -4.46 7.63 15.39
N ARG A 381 -3.45 8.46 15.12
CA ARG A 381 -3.56 9.57 14.16
C ARG A 381 -3.77 9.03 12.74
N ALA A 382 -4.69 9.64 12.00
CA ALA A 382 -4.94 9.36 10.60
C ALA A 382 -4.47 10.56 9.76
N ASN A 383 -3.47 10.36 8.92
CA ASN A 383 -2.90 11.41 8.08
C ASN A 383 -3.21 11.15 6.62
N PHE A 384 -4.08 11.93 6.00
CA PHE A 384 -4.39 11.88 4.57
C PHE A 384 -3.88 13.13 3.83
N ALA A 385 -3.11 14.00 4.49
CA ALA A 385 -2.77 15.31 3.96
C ALA A 385 -2.15 15.24 2.55
N GLY A 386 -2.62 16.10 1.64
CA GLY A 386 -2.17 16.15 0.24
C GLY A 386 -2.58 14.95 -0.63
N GLY A 387 -3.33 13.98 -0.10
CA GLY A 387 -3.79 12.81 -0.84
C GLY A 387 -4.69 13.18 -2.03
N GLN A 388 -4.72 12.30 -3.04
CA GLN A 388 -5.52 12.46 -4.25
C GLN A 388 -6.38 11.23 -4.49
N PHE A 389 -7.70 11.42 -4.49
CA PHE A 389 -8.70 10.38 -4.71
C PHE A 389 -9.44 10.70 -6.01
N ALA A 390 -9.02 10.11 -7.13
CA ALA A 390 -9.62 10.42 -8.43
C ALA A 390 -11.00 9.77 -8.61
N GLY A 391 -11.18 8.56 -8.08
CA GLY A 391 -12.48 7.89 -7.96
C GLY A 391 -13.09 8.03 -6.57
N SER A 392 -14.21 7.33 -6.33
CA SER A 392 -15.00 7.46 -5.09
C SER A 392 -14.17 7.07 -3.84
N ALA A 393 -14.31 7.85 -2.77
CA ALA A 393 -13.66 7.66 -1.48
C ALA A 393 -14.71 7.40 -0.39
N ASP A 394 -14.73 6.18 0.12
CA ASP A 394 -15.74 5.72 1.06
C ASP A 394 -15.17 5.59 2.48
N PHE A 395 -15.67 6.42 3.40
CA PHE A 395 -15.37 6.41 4.84
C PHE A 395 -16.62 6.13 5.68
N ARG A 396 -17.65 5.49 5.11
CA ARG A 396 -18.90 5.18 5.83
C ARG A 396 -18.62 4.37 7.09
N ASN A 397 -19.26 4.77 8.19
CA ASN A 397 -19.11 4.17 9.52
C ASN A 397 -17.65 4.07 10.02
N THR A 398 -16.70 4.78 9.41
CA THR A 398 -15.29 4.76 9.85
C THR A 398 -15.18 5.49 11.18
N ARG A 399 -14.40 4.93 12.10
CA ARG A 399 -14.04 5.61 13.35
C ARG A 399 -12.59 6.09 13.31
N PHE A 400 -12.41 7.40 13.44
CA PHE A 400 -11.12 8.05 13.67
C PHE A 400 -10.99 8.35 15.17
N GLY A 401 -10.29 7.48 15.90
CA GLY A 401 -10.04 7.58 17.34
C GLY A 401 -8.98 8.62 17.70
N GLY A 402 -8.02 8.88 16.81
CA GLY A 402 -7.04 9.95 16.91
C GLY A 402 -7.37 11.15 16.02
N GLU A 403 -6.43 12.10 15.93
CA GLU A 403 -6.55 13.26 15.03
C GLU A 403 -6.62 12.80 13.57
N ALA A 404 -7.50 13.42 12.79
CA ALA A 404 -7.68 13.13 11.37
C ALA A 404 -7.34 14.35 10.51
N ALA A 405 -6.28 14.25 9.72
CA ALA A 405 -5.81 15.34 8.86
C ALA A 405 -6.14 15.05 7.39
N PHE A 406 -6.97 15.90 6.79
CA PHE A 406 -7.36 15.90 5.37
C PHE A 406 -6.93 17.19 4.67
N ASN A 407 -6.00 17.94 5.25
CA ASN A 407 -5.50 19.19 4.68
C ASN A 407 -4.95 18.95 3.27
N GLY A 408 -5.38 19.76 2.30
CA GLY A 408 -4.90 19.68 0.91
C GLY A 408 -5.33 18.43 0.16
N VAL A 409 -6.27 17.64 0.68
CA VAL A 409 -6.79 16.48 -0.03
C VAL A 409 -7.65 16.91 -1.23
N GLY A 410 -7.45 16.24 -2.37
CA GLY A 410 -8.33 16.34 -3.52
C GLY A 410 -9.24 15.12 -3.64
N PHE A 411 -10.55 15.31 -3.44
CA PHE A 411 -11.58 14.33 -3.78
C PHE A 411 -12.14 14.66 -5.16
N GLY A 412 -11.70 13.93 -6.18
CA GLY A 412 -12.07 14.11 -7.58
C GLY A 412 -13.45 13.56 -7.94
N ALA A 413 -13.95 12.61 -7.15
CA ALA A 413 -15.28 12.02 -7.27
C ALA A 413 -15.98 12.00 -5.89
N GLU A 414 -16.98 11.13 -5.71
CA GLU A 414 -17.80 11.08 -4.50
C GLU A 414 -16.96 10.87 -3.23
N ALA A 415 -17.19 11.67 -2.19
CA ALA A 415 -16.57 11.53 -0.88
C ALA A 415 -17.64 11.27 0.18
N ILE A 416 -17.62 10.06 0.77
CA ILE A 416 -18.73 9.58 1.61
C ILE A 416 -18.24 9.37 3.04
N PHE A 417 -18.65 10.25 3.95
CA PHE A 417 -18.38 10.21 5.39
C PHE A 417 -19.65 9.91 6.21
N THR A 418 -20.68 9.35 5.58
CA THR A 418 -21.96 9.05 6.24
C THR A 418 -21.75 8.19 7.48
N TYR A 419 -22.24 8.68 8.63
CA TYR A 419 -22.04 8.08 9.97
C TYR A 419 -20.59 7.85 10.40
N ALA A 420 -19.62 8.51 9.76
CA ALA A 420 -18.24 8.53 10.23
C ALA A 420 -18.15 9.23 11.59
N LYS A 421 -17.23 8.77 12.44
CA LYS A 421 -17.01 9.29 13.79
C LYS A 421 -15.58 9.78 13.94
N PHE A 422 -15.43 11.01 14.39
CA PHE A 422 -14.15 11.64 14.69
C PHE A 422 -14.10 11.95 16.19
N ASP A 423 -13.35 11.15 16.93
CA ASP A 423 -13.28 11.26 18.40
C ASP A 423 -12.39 12.45 18.82
N ARG A 424 -11.44 12.84 17.95
CA ARG A 424 -10.53 13.97 18.11
C ARG A 424 -10.68 14.96 16.96
N THR A 425 -9.79 15.95 16.93
CA THR A 425 -9.80 17.02 15.93
C THR A 425 -9.75 16.45 14.50
N ALA A 426 -10.62 16.98 13.64
CA ALA A 426 -10.62 16.70 12.21
C ALA A 426 -10.35 18.00 11.44
N SER A 427 -9.38 18.00 10.53
CA SER A 427 -9.01 19.20 9.77
C SER A 427 -9.00 18.95 8.28
N PHE A 428 -9.80 19.71 7.55
CA PHE A 428 -9.84 19.82 6.08
C PHE A 428 -9.28 21.18 5.61
N ALA A 429 -8.94 22.05 6.55
CA ALA A 429 -8.55 23.43 6.30
C ALA A 429 -7.19 23.56 5.60
N GLU A 430 -6.90 24.76 5.10
CA GLU A 430 -5.55 25.12 4.69
C GLU A 430 -4.59 25.21 5.89
N LEU A 431 -3.33 24.83 5.68
CA LEU A 431 -2.25 25.08 6.63
C LEU A 431 -1.33 26.15 6.03
N ARG A 432 -1.67 27.43 6.26
CA ARG A 432 -0.99 28.60 5.67
C ARG A 432 0.53 28.55 5.84
N ASN A 433 1.01 28.21 7.04
CA ASN A 433 2.44 28.13 7.35
C ASN A 433 3.14 26.99 6.62
N ALA A 434 2.44 25.89 6.35
CA ALA A 434 2.97 24.73 5.65
C ALA A 434 2.74 24.79 4.13
N LYS A 435 2.08 25.85 3.61
CA LYS A 435 1.66 25.98 2.20
C LYS A 435 0.83 24.78 1.71
N VAL A 436 0.12 24.11 2.61
CA VAL A 436 -0.83 23.06 2.25
C VAL A 436 -2.18 23.74 2.02
N PRO A 437 -2.77 23.62 0.82
CA PRO A 437 -4.08 24.21 0.55
C PRO A 437 -5.17 23.54 1.39
N ALA A 438 -6.37 24.13 1.42
CA ALA A 438 -7.54 23.44 1.96
C ALA A 438 -7.96 22.26 1.08
N ALA A 439 -8.76 21.36 1.62
CA ALA A 439 -9.34 20.26 0.88
C ALA A 439 -10.28 20.76 -0.25
N VAL A 440 -10.34 20.00 -1.34
CA VAL A 440 -11.23 20.26 -2.47
C VAL A 440 -12.08 19.02 -2.73
N PHE A 441 -13.39 19.24 -2.78
CA PHE A 441 -14.40 18.24 -3.10
C PHE A 441 -15.02 18.57 -4.46
N ALA A 442 -14.76 17.74 -5.46
CA ALA A 442 -15.15 18.01 -6.84
C ALA A 442 -16.51 17.42 -7.25
N ASP A 443 -17.08 16.55 -6.42
CA ASP A 443 -18.34 15.84 -6.68
C ASP A 443 -19.19 15.73 -5.38
N VAL A 444 -20.17 14.83 -5.36
CA VAL A 444 -21.03 14.49 -4.21
C VAL A 444 -20.20 14.37 -2.93
N THR A 445 -20.61 15.09 -1.89
CA THR A 445 -19.96 15.03 -0.58
C THR A 445 -20.98 14.81 0.51
N LEU A 446 -20.84 13.71 1.25
CA LEU A 446 -21.84 13.29 2.24
C LEU A 446 -21.21 13.14 3.63
N PHE A 447 -21.46 14.12 4.50
CA PHE A 447 -21.23 14.05 5.95
C PHE A 447 -22.51 13.71 6.72
N THR A 448 -23.51 13.12 6.05
CA THR A 448 -24.82 12.85 6.63
C THR A 448 -24.70 11.99 7.89
N GLY A 449 -25.19 12.49 9.02
CA GLY A 449 -25.14 11.78 10.30
C GLY A 449 -23.73 11.58 10.87
N ALA A 450 -22.69 12.20 10.29
CA ALA A 450 -21.34 12.15 10.83
C ALA A 450 -21.27 12.82 12.21
N GLN A 451 -20.33 12.39 13.04
CA GLN A 451 -20.16 12.87 14.40
C GLN A 451 -18.71 13.33 14.61
N PHE A 452 -18.54 14.58 14.99
CA PHE A 452 -17.26 15.17 15.34
C PHE A 452 -17.28 15.51 16.82
N ALA A 453 -16.57 14.78 17.65
CA ALA A 453 -16.60 14.98 19.10
C ALA A 453 -15.80 16.21 19.55
N SER A 454 -14.74 16.55 18.80
CA SER A 454 -13.84 17.67 19.07
C SER A 454 -13.91 18.72 17.95
N ASP A 455 -12.97 19.66 17.93
CA ASP A 455 -12.95 20.76 16.97
C ASP A 455 -12.81 20.28 15.52
N THR A 456 -13.50 20.96 14.61
CA THR A 456 -13.53 20.62 13.19
C THR A 456 -13.30 21.83 12.30
N PHE A 457 -12.35 21.70 11.39
CA PHE A 457 -11.82 22.81 10.60
C PHE A 457 -12.08 22.59 9.11
N PHE A 458 -12.95 23.40 8.52
CA PHE A 458 -13.26 23.47 7.08
C PHE A 458 -12.84 24.81 6.47
N GLU A 459 -11.93 25.58 7.10
CA GLU A 459 -11.55 26.89 6.58
C GLU A 459 -10.97 26.80 5.16
N GLY A 460 -11.51 27.62 4.27
CA GLY A 460 -11.10 27.70 2.86
C GLY A 460 -11.44 26.47 2.01
N VAL A 461 -12.15 25.48 2.56
CA VAL A 461 -12.55 24.26 1.81
C VAL A 461 -13.45 24.63 0.63
N LYS A 462 -13.24 23.93 -0.49
CA LYS A 462 -14.01 24.16 -1.72
C LYS A 462 -14.84 22.94 -2.09
N PHE A 463 -16.14 23.11 -2.16
CA PHE A 463 -17.07 22.15 -2.74
C PHE A 463 -17.48 22.65 -4.12
N THR A 464 -16.82 22.14 -5.17
CA THR A 464 -16.85 22.74 -6.51
C THR A 464 -17.94 22.17 -7.41
N ALA A 465 -18.58 21.07 -7.03
CA ALA A 465 -19.69 20.52 -7.80
C ALA A 465 -20.88 21.49 -7.78
N THR A 466 -21.42 21.84 -8.95
CA THR A 466 -22.49 22.85 -9.08
C THR A 466 -23.90 22.28 -9.02
N ASN A 467 -24.06 21.00 -9.32
CA ASN A 467 -25.35 20.30 -9.43
C ASN A 467 -25.35 18.96 -8.68
N ARG A 468 -24.47 18.83 -7.70
CA ARG A 468 -24.36 17.64 -6.86
C ARG A 468 -24.47 18.05 -5.39
N PRO A 469 -25.05 17.19 -4.54
CA PRO A 469 -25.27 17.51 -3.14
C PRO A 469 -23.98 17.58 -2.33
N VAL A 470 -23.88 18.62 -1.51
CA VAL A 470 -23.02 18.68 -0.32
C VAL A 470 -23.92 18.59 0.92
N SER A 471 -23.91 17.43 1.58
CA SER A 471 -24.81 17.15 2.70
C SER A 471 -24.07 17.06 4.03
N PHE A 472 -24.42 17.97 4.92
CA PHE A 472 -24.16 17.95 6.36
C PHE A 472 -25.44 17.62 7.14
N ALA A 473 -26.42 16.99 6.50
CA ALA A 473 -27.69 16.68 7.14
C ALA A 473 -27.51 15.80 8.38
N ALA A 474 -28.14 16.17 9.50
CA ALA A 474 -28.04 15.48 10.79
C ALA A 474 -26.61 15.27 11.32
N VAL A 475 -25.61 16.04 10.83
CA VAL A 475 -24.26 16.03 11.40
C VAL A 475 -24.29 16.56 12.84
N VAL A 476 -23.41 16.05 13.69
CA VAL A 476 -23.22 16.54 15.06
C VAL A 476 -21.78 17.01 15.22
N PHE A 477 -21.62 18.31 15.48
CA PHE A 477 -20.37 18.92 15.88
C PHE A 477 -20.37 19.20 17.38
N GLY A 478 -19.53 18.47 18.12
CA GLY A 478 -19.35 18.55 19.56
C GLY A 478 -18.43 19.70 19.99
N GLY A 479 -17.34 19.90 19.25
CA GLY A 479 -16.37 20.98 19.46
C GLY A 479 -16.67 22.25 18.67
N GLU A 480 -15.71 23.15 18.63
CA GLU A 480 -15.78 24.35 17.78
C GLU A 480 -15.69 23.97 16.30
N THR A 481 -16.43 24.66 15.44
CA THR A 481 -16.47 24.34 14.01
C THR A 481 -16.31 25.60 13.17
N ALA A 482 -15.33 25.58 12.27
CA ALA A 482 -15.05 26.70 11.39
C ALA A 482 -15.27 26.33 9.92
N PHE A 483 -16.14 27.04 9.23
CA PHE A 483 -16.35 27.03 7.78
C PHE A 483 -15.87 28.35 7.15
N ASP A 484 -14.91 29.02 7.80
CA ASP A 484 -14.50 30.36 7.42
C ASP A 484 -13.86 30.36 6.02
N GLY A 485 -14.37 31.23 5.14
CA GLY A 485 -13.97 31.29 3.74
C GLY A 485 -14.32 30.05 2.92
N ALA A 486 -15.12 29.11 3.44
CA ALA A 486 -15.55 27.93 2.69
C ALA A 486 -16.43 28.33 1.49
N GLN A 487 -16.31 27.58 0.39
CA GLN A 487 -16.98 27.88 -0.87
C GLN A 487 -17.85 26.70 -1.32
N PHE A 488 -19.15 26.96 -1.50
CA PHE A 488 -20.15 26.00 -1.96
C PHE A 488 -20.66 26.43 -3.34
N PHE A 489 -20.28 25.70 -4.39
CA PHE A 489 -20.67 26.00 -5.77
C PHE A 489 -22.03 25.39 -6.16
N GLY A 490 -22.47 24.36 -5.45
CA GLY A 490 -23.73 23.66 -5.66
C GLY A 490 -24.60 23.65 -4.41
N ASP A 491 -25.33 22.56 -4.21
CA ASP A 491 -26.30 22.42 -3.13
C ASP A 491 -25.58 22.29 -1.79
N ALA A 492 -26.02 23.05 -0.79
CA ALA A 492 -25.50 22.96 0.57
C ALA A 492 -26.64 22.69 1.55
N ASN A 493 -26.59 21.53 2.20
CA ASN A 493 -27.64 21.03 3.08
C ASN A 493 -27.11 20.80 4.51
N PHE A 494 -27.61 21.58 5.46
CA PHE A 494 -27.36 21.49 6.90
C PHE A 494 -28.64 21.17 7.69
N VAL A 495 -29.63 20.52 7.05
CA VAL A 495 -30.90 20.15 7.68
C VAL A 495 -30.64 19.31 8.93
N ARG A 496 -31.18 19.75 10.07
CA ARG A 496 -30.99 19.10 11.38
C ARG A 496 -29.54 18.96 11.84
N ALA A 497 -28.61 19.74 11.28
CA ALA A 497 -27.25 19.83 11.79
C ALA A 497 -27.26 20.35 13.24
N GLN A 498 -26.36 19.84 14.07
CA GLN A 498 -26.21 20.22 15.47
C GLN A 498 -24.80 20.77 15.72
N PHE A 499 -24.74 22.00 16.19
CA PHE A 499 -23.52 22.68 16.60
C PHE A 499 -23.55 22.88 18.11
N ASN A 500 -22.89 22.01 18.87
CA ASN A 500 -22.96 22.03 20.34
C ASN A 500 -22.05 23.10 20.96
N SER A 501 -21.00 23.53 20.24
CA SER A 501 -20.14 24.66 20.61
C SER A 501 -20.34 25.85 19.65
N ALA A 502 -19.35 26.73 19.55
CA ALA A 502 -19.34 27.85 18.60
C ALA A 502 -19.14 27.33 17.17
N ALA A 503 -19.91 27.89 16.23
CA ALA A 503 -19.80 27.61 14.80
C ALA A 503 -19.64 28.91 14.01
N THR A 504 -18.66 28.96 13.11
CA THR A 504 -18.34 30.12 12.28
C THR A 504 -18.41 29.77 10.80
N PHE A 505 -18.90 30.73 10.02
CA PHE A 505 -19.03 30.74 8.57
C PHE A 505 -18.57 32.11 8.04
N LEU A 506 -17.49 32.64 8.62
CA LEU A 506 -17.00 33.99 8.31
C LEU A 506 -16.62 34.05 6.83
N GLU A 507 -17.13 35.03 6.10
CA GLU A 507 -16.85 35.20 4.66
C GLU A 507 -17.15 33.94 3.81
N ALA A 508 -17.94 32.99 4.32
CA ALA A 508 -18.34 31.81 3.56
C ALA A 508 -19.22 32.19 2.37
N SER A 509 -19.07 31.48 1.25
CA SER A 509 -19.73 31.81 -0.01
C SER A 509 -20.56 30.64 -0.54
N PHE A 510 -21.87 30.85 -0.65
CA PHE A 510 -22.82 29.93 -1.27
C PHE A 510 -23.22 30.50 -2.64
N LEU A 511 -22.70 29.91 -3.71
CA LEU A 511 -22.62 30.54 -5.03
C LEU A 511 -23.72 30.11 -6.00
N ASN A 512 -24.39 28.97 -5.74
CA ASN A 512 -25.50 28.53 -6.57
C ASN A 512 -26.71 29.46 -6.39
N ARG A 513 -27.23 30.02 -7.48
CA ARG A 513 -28.36 30.97 -7.47
C ARG A 513 -29.73 30.31 -7.52
N GLU A 514 -29.78 29.07 -7.96
CA GLU A 514 -31.03 28.34 -8.20
C GLU A 514 -31.41 27.45 -7.02
N GLN A 515 -30.39 26.95 -6.31
CA GLN A 515 -30.56 25.95 -5.27
C GLN A 515 -30.64 26.58 -3.90
N ILE A 516 -31.53 26.03 -3.06
CA ILE A 516 -31.78 26.53 -1.71
C ILE A 516 -30.66 26.03 -0.80
N VAL A 517 -30.01 26.94 -0.08
CA VAL A 517 -29.13 26.59 1.03
C VAL A 517 -30.01 26.28 2.25
N GLN A 518 -29.92 25.05 2.76
CA GLN A 518 -30.85 24.56 3.79
C GLN A 518 -30.20 24.52 5.16
N PHE A 519 -30.76 25.24 6.12
CA PHE A 519 -30.46 25.17 7.57
C PHE A 519 -31.71 24.82 8.38
N THR A 520 -32.72 24.21 7.74
CA THR A 520 -34.00 23.86 8.38
C THR A 520 -33.80 22.95 9.59
N SER A 521 -34.43 23.31 10.71
CA SER A 521 -34.30 22.60 12.00
C SER A 521 -32.87 22.42 12.51
N LEU A 522 -31.92 23.26 12.09
CA LEU A 522 -30.59 23.33 12.67
C LEU A 522 -30.66 23.66 14.16
N LYS A 523 -29.71 23.14 14.95
CA LYS A 523 -29.55 23.49 16.37
C LYS A 523 -28.16 24.06 16.65
N ALA A 524 -28.08 25.22 17.29
CA ALA A 524 -26.84 25.85 17.73
C ALA A 524 -26.85 26.09 19.25
N GLY A 525 -25.88 25.50 19.97
CA GLY A 525 -25.80 25.51 21.43
C GLY A 525 -25.10 26.75 22.00
N LYS A 526 -24.03 27.24 21.37
CA LYS A 526 -23.35 28.48 21.75
C LYS A 526 -23.62 29.58 20.74
N SER A 527 -22.65 29.94 19.89
CA SER A 527 -22.81 31.00 18.90
C SER A 527 -22.83 30.43 17.49
N LEU A 528 -23.61 31.05 16.62
CA LEU A 528 -23.61 30.78 15.18
C LEU A 528 -23.31 32.07 14.44
N ASN A 529 -22.19 32.12 13.73
CA ASN A 529 -21.68 33.36 13.14
C ASN A 529 -21.51 33.24 11.62
N PHE A 530 -22.21 34.08 10.87
CA PHE A 530 -22.14 34.19 9.41
C PHE A 530 -21.53 35.53 8.96
N THR A 531 -20.81 36.26 9.81
CA THR A 531 -20.32 37.60 9.48
C THR A 531 -19.60 37.64 8.12
N GLY A 532 -20.03 38.55 7.24
CA GLY A 532 -19.48 38.71 5.89
C GLY A 532 -19.83 37.60 4.88
N ALA A 533 -20.65 36.61 5.25
CA ALA A 533 -21.04 35.53 4.35
C ALA A 533 -21.91 36.03 3.17
N ARG A 534 -21.95 35.24 2.10
CA ARG A 534 -22.73 35.55 0.90
C ARG A 534 -23.58 34.36 0.47
N PHE A 535 -24.87 34.62 0.23
CA PHE A 535 -25.83 33.66 -0.30
C PHE A 535 -26.34 34.14 -1.65
N ALA A 536 -25.89 33.52 -2.74
CA ALA A 536 -26.29 33.88 -4.10
C ALA A 536 -27.71 33.36 -4.45
N GLY A 537 -28.09 32.21 -3.91
CA GLY A 537 -29.40 31.60 -4.06
C GLY A 537 -30.31 31.82 -2.83
N PRO A 538 -31.50 31.19 -2.82
CA PRO A 538 -32.38 31.23 -1.67
C PRO A 538 -31.77 30.53 -0.44
N LEU A 539 -32.18 30.97 0.74
CA LEU A 539 -31.74 30.48 2.04
C LEU A 539 -32.94 30.09 2.89
N ASP A 540 -32.85 28.96 3.59
CA ASP A 540 -33.92 28.47 4.46
C ASP A 540 -33.44 28.09 5.87
N PHE A 541 -33.73 28.95 6.85
CA PHE A 541 -33.52 28.77 8.30
C PHE A 541 -34.80 28.35 9.04
N THR A 542 -35.80 27.80 8.34
CA THR A 542 -37.09 27.48 8.94
C THR A 542 -36.93 26.55 10.15
N ALA A 543 -37.54 26.93 11.27
CA ALA A 543 -37.50 26.18 12.52
C ALA A 543 -36.08 25.92 13.07
N ALA A 544 -35.07 26.70 12.68
CA ALA A 544 -33.75 26.65 13.31
C ALA A 544 -33.81 27.16 14.76
N GLU A 545 -33.06 26.52 15.64
CA GLU A 545 -33.00 26.81 17.07
C GLU A 545 -31.57 27.21 17.47
N ALA A 546 -31.40 28.38 18.08
CA ALA A 546 -30.13 28.83 18.62
C ALA A 546 -30.28 29.24 20.09
N VAL A 547 -29.45 28.65 20.95
CA VAL A 547 -29.42 28.98 22.39
C VAL A 547 -28.61 30.25 22.63
N GLY A 548 -27.45 30.42 22.01
CA GLY A 548 -26.71 31.67 22.08
C GLY A 548 -26.95 32.57 20.86
N PRO A 549 -26.06 33.56 20.63
CA PRO A 549 -26.30 34.58 19.63
C PRO A 549 -26.12 34.05 18.21
N VAL A 550 -26.90 34.60 17.28
CA VAL A 550 -26.74 34.40 15.84
C VAL A 550 -26.32 35.72 15.20
N GLN A 551 -25.23 35.71 14.44
CA GLN A 551 -24.65 36.89 13.80
C GLN A 551 -24.71 36.76 12.28
N PHE A 552 -25.29 37.77 11.63
CA PHE A 552 -25.43 37.94 10.18
C PHE A 552 -24.90 39.30 9.73
N ASP A 553 -24.04 39.95 10.52
CA ASP A 553 -23.42 41.23 10.23
C ASP A 553 -22.63 41.19 8.89
N GLY A 554 -22.89 42.14 8.01
CA GLY A 554 -22.27 42.21 6.68
C GLY A 554 -22.66 41.10 5.71
N VAL A 555 -23.70 40.32 6.01
CA VAL A 555 -24.16 39.26 5.10
C VAL A 555 -24.89 39.82 3.90
N VAL A 556 -24.69 39.21 2.73
CA VAL A 556 -25.43 39.54 1.52
C VAL A 556 -26.30 38.36 1.09
N PHE A 557 -27.62 38.54 1.19
CA PHE A 557 -28.63 37.60 0.68
C PHE A 557 -29.12 38.07 -0.69
N GLU A 558 -28.74 37.38 -1.77
CA GLU A 558 -29.17 37.69 -3.13
C GLU A 558 -30.49 37.02 -3.53
N GLY A 559 -30.78 35.85 -2.95
CA GLY A 559 -32.05 35.15 -3.05
C GLY A 559 -33.02 35.49 -1.92
N ASP A 560 -34.16 34.80 -1.88
CA ASP A 560 -35.09 34.90 -0.75
C ASP A 560 -34.46 34.29 0.52
N ALA A 561 -34.56 34.97 1.65
CA ALA A 561 -34.04 34.52 2.93
C ALA A 561 -35.21 34.22 3.88
N LYS A 562 -35.40 32.95 4.22
CA LYS A 562 -36.47 32.49 5.11
C LYS A 562 -35.93 32.20 6.51
N PHE A 563 -36.53 32.80 7.51
CA PHE A 563 -36.26 32.63 8.94
C PHE A 563 -37.53 32.22 9.70
N ASN A 564 -38.50 31.64 8.97
CA ASN A 564 -39.82 31.33 9.50
C ASN A 564 -39.71 30.41 10.71
N THR A 565 -40.43 30.72 11.77
CA THR A 565 -40.41 29.95 13.03
C THR A 565 -39.01 29.73 13.62
N MET A 566 -37.99 30.49 13.19
CA MET A 566 -36.65 30.43 13.78
C MET A 566 -36.72 30.92 15.23
N SER A 567 -36.06 30.23 16.14
CA SER A 567 -36.02 30.55 17.56
C SER A 567 -34.59 30.82 18.01
N VAL A 568 -34.32 32.03 18.49
CA VAL A 568 -33.02 32.44 19.03
C VAL A 568 -33.23 32.92 20.47
N GLN A 569 -32.65 32.23 21.46
CA GLN A 569 -32.86 32.59 22.87
C GLN A 569 -32.11 33.87 23.28
N ARG A 570 -30.99 34.18 22.61
CA ARG A 570 -30.20 35.40 22.83
C ARG A 570 -30.38 36.38 21.67
N HIS A 571 -29.30 37.00 21.20
CA HIS A 571 -29.34 38.09 20.24
C HIS A 571 -29.30 37.57 18.80
N ALA A 572 -30.03 38.22 17.90
CA ALA A 572 -29.88 38.05 16.46
C ALA A 572 -29.41 39.38 15.87
N VAL A 573 -28.19 39.40 15.31
CA VAL A 573 -27.54 40.64 14.86
C VAL A 573 -27.39 40.64 13.35
N PHE A 574 -28.01 41.62 12.69
CA PHE A 574 -27.90 41.92 11.27
C PHE A 574 -27.33 43.33 11.03
N GLY A 575 -27.18 44.15 12.07
CA GLY A 575 -26.53 45.45 11.95
C GLY A 575 -25.00 45.36 11.82
N PRO A 576 -24.34 46.39 11.27
CA PRO A 576 -22.89 46.43 11.13
C PRO A 576 -22.22 46.43 12.49
N ILE A 577 -21.31 45.48 12.75
CA ILE A 577 -20.42 45.53 13.91
C ILE A 577 -19.05 46.07 13.46
N GLY A 578 -18.62 47.19 14.04
CA GLY A 578 -17.32 47.79 13.72
C GLY A 578 -17.30 48.41 12.31
N THR A 579 -16.39 47.95 11.44
CA THR A 579 -16.19 48.49 10.08
C THR A 579 -16.86 47.67 8.98
N ASN A 580 -17.66 46.67 9.35
CA ASN A 580 -18.30 45.79 8.38
C ASN A 580 -19.36 46.53 7.57
N ALA A 581 -19.54 46.10 6.32
CA ALA A 581 -20.63 46.60 5.48
C ALA A 581 -21.98 46.24 6.12
N PRO A 582 -23.05 47.01 5.88
CA PRO A 582 -24.36 46.62 6.38
C PRO A 582 -24.89 45.36 5.70
N THR A 583 -25.61 44.54 6.44
CA THR A 583 -26.30 43.37 5.90
C THR A 583 -27.34 43.78 4.86
N ARG A 584 -27.45 43.00 3.77
CA ARG A 584 -28.30 43.34 2.63
C ARG A 584 -29.17 42.16 2.20
N PHE A 585 -30.48 42.40 2.15
CA PHE A 585 -31.49 41.51 1.58
C PHE A 585 -31.91 42.06 0.21
N LYS A 586 -31.53 41.38 -0.88
CA LYS A 586 -31.87 41.83 -2.24
C LYS A 586 -33.27 41.40 -2.69
N LYS A 587 -33.84 40.36 -2.05
CA LYS A 587 -35.20 39.86 -2.26
C LYS A 587 -35.93 39.76 -0.91
N THR A 588 -36.91 38.86 -0.82
CA THR A 588 -37.76 38.72 0.37
C THR A 588 -36.95 38.27 1.59
N ALA A 589 -37.15 38.94 2.71
CA ALA A 589 -36.69 38.51 4.03
C ALA A 589 -37.91 38.10 4.88
N ASP A 590 -38.11 36.80 5.05
CA ASP A 590 -39.28 36.25 5.75
C ASP A 590 -38.93 35.88 7.18
N PHE A 591 -39.46 36.63 8.15
CA PHE A 591 -39.33 36.40 9.59
C PHE A 591 -40.65 35.95 10.22
N ILE A 592 -41.60 35.40 9.44
CA ILE A 592 -42.91 35.01 9.94
C ILE A 592 -42.79 34.04 11.12
N ALA A 593 -43.45 34.37 12.22
CA ALA A 593 -43.44 33.60 13.46
C ALA A 593 -42.03 33.34 14.06
N ALA A 594 -41.01 34.12 13.67
CA ALA A 594 -39.70 34.05 14.30
C ALA A 594 -39.77 34.51 15.78
N HIS A 595 -38.98 33.88 16.64
CA HIS A 595 -38.92 34.16 18.07
C HIS A 595 -37.50 34.52 18.48
N ILE A 596 -37.28 35.77 18.90
CA ILE A 596 -35.99 36.23 19.42
C ILE A 596 -36.17 36.62 20.89
N GLY A 597 -35.58 35.81 21.79
CA GLY A 597 -35.63 36.02 23.24
C GLY A 597 -34.70 37.14 23.72
N GLY A 598 -33.65 37.47 22.96
CA GLY A 598 -32.83 38.64 23.17
C GLY A 598 -33.26 39.83 22.32
N GLN A 599 -32.28 40.63 21.95
CA GLN A 599 -32.47 41.79 21.08
C GLN A 599 -32.24 41.38 19.63
N ILE A 600 -33.10 41.86 18.73
CA ILE A 600 -32.84 41.81 17.29
C ILE A 600 -32.24 43.16 16.86
N ASP A 601 -31.08 43.13 16.22
CA ASP A 601 -30.40 44.32 15.72
C ASP A 601 -30.45 44.33 14.20
N LEU A 602 -31.21 45.26 13.63
CA LEU A 602 -31.31 45.51 12.20
C LEU A 602 -30.71 46.87 11.81
N ALA A 603 -29.88 47.48 12.68
CA ALA A 603 -29.31 48.81 12.44
C ALA A 603 -28.65 48.88 11.07
N ALA A 604 -29.03 49.85 10.24
CA ALA A 604 -28.47 50.04 8.89
C ALA A 604 -28.61 48.84 7.92
N ALA A 605 -29.28 47.75 8.30
CA ALA A 605 -29.58 46.64 7.41
C ALA A 605 -30.46 47.13 6.24
N ARG A 606 -30.13 46.68 5.03
CA ARG A 606 -30.79 47.14 3.80
C ARG A 606 -31.74 46.06 3.27
N PHE A 607 -32.99 46.43 3.10
CA PHE A 607 -34.02 45.58 2.49
C PHE A 607 -34.42 46.18 1.14
N ASP A 608 -33.99 45.55 0.05
CA ASP A 608 -34.36 45.95 -1.31
C ASP A 608 -35.70 45.29 -1.74
N GLY A 609 -36.10 44.22 -1.07
CA GLY A 609 -37.39 43.54 -1.21
C GLY A 609 -38.23 43.57 0.07
N ASP A 610 -39.31 42.78 0.10
CA ASP A 610 -40.23 42.75 1.24
C ASP A 610 -39.59 42.14 2.49
N ALA A 611 -39.82 42.77 3.65
CA ALA A 611 -39.46 42.24 4.96
C ALA A 611 -40.73 41.87 5.73
N LEU A 612 -40.95 40.57 5.97
CA LEU A 612 -42.19 40.05 6.54
C LEU A 612 -42.00 39.65 8.01
N PHE A 613 -42.68 40.33 8.94
CA PHE A 613 -42.57 40.08 10.39
C PHE A 613 -43.85 39.56 11.03
N ARG A 614 -44.80 39.04 10.24
CA ARG A 614 -46.12 38.64 10.76
C ARG A 614 -45.98 37.54 11.82
N GLY A 615 -46.44 37.81 13.03
CA GLY A 615 -46.36 36.88 14.16
C GLY A 615 -44.96 36.74 14.77
N ALA A 616 -43.97 37.52 14.32
CA ALA A 616 -42.65 37.55 14.94
C ALA A 616 -42.71 38.14 16.35
N THR A 617 -41.87 37.66 17.25
CA THR A 617 -41.81 38.09 18.65
C THR A 617 -40.38 38.44 19.05
N PHE A 618 -40.19 39.63 19.63
CA PHE A 618 -38.89 40.16 20.04
C PHE A 618 -38.95 40.58 21.51
N GLN A 619 -38.35 39.80 22.41
CA GLN A 619 -38.57 39.98 23.85
C GLN A 619 -37.78 41.15 24.46
N ARG A 620 -36.54 41.40 24.01
CA ARG A 620 -35.69 42.48 24.55
C ARG A 620 -35.49 43.67 23.61
N GLY A 621 -36.39 43.83 22.65
CA GLY A 621 -36.46 44.99 21.76
C GLY A 621 -35.80 44.78 20.40
N LEU A 622 -36.01 45.80 19.57
CA LEU A 622 -35.59 45.89 18.17
C LEU A 622 -34.77 47.17 17.99
N ILE A 623 -33.57 47.05 17.42
CA ILE A 623 -32.79 48.20 16.92
C ILE A 623 -33.00 48.30 15.41
N LEU A 624 -33.28 49.51 14.92
CA LEU A 624 -33.50 49.86 13.50
C LEU A 624 -32.49 50.89 13.02
#